data_AF-A0A382AUR0-F1
#
_entry.id   AF-A0A382AUR0-F1
#
_cell.length_a   1.000
_cell.length_b   1.000
_cell.length_c   1.000
_cell.angle_alpha   90.00
_cell.angle_beta   90.00
_cell.angle_gamma   90.00
#
_symmetry.space_group_name_H-M   'P 1'
#
loop_
_entity.id
_entity.type
_entity.pdbx_description
1 polymer ?
#
loop_
_entity_poly.entity_id
_entity_poly.type
_entity_poly.pdbx_seq_one_letter_code
_entity_poly.pdbx_strand_id
1 'polypeptide(L)' 'MNKIDTKKYSYLKIIHDLSEDIGISTEETKSLVDTALSSTDPRDVNYEQLKEEIITFLVINIFFIICKL' A
#
# COMPACT_ATOMS: atom_id res chain seq x y z
N MET A 1 -1.44 -22.05 -10.43
CA MET A 1 -0.59 -20.91 -10.03
C MET A 1 0.09 -21.27 -8.71
N ASN A 2 1.41 -21.10 -8.55
CA ASN A 2 2.06 -21.38 -7.26
C ASN A 2 1.81 -20.24 -6.25
N LYS A 3 1.92 -20.53 -4.95
CA LYS A 3 1.66 -19.56 -3.86
C LYS A 3 2.60 -18.33 -3.93
N ILE A 4 3.83 -18.52 -4.40
CA ILE A 4 4.82 -17.46 -4.61
C ILE A 4 4.40 -16.50 -5.73
N ASP A 5 3.94 -17.05 -6.86
CA ASP A 5 3.46 -16.26 -8.00
C ASP A 5 2.25 -15.39 -7.62
N THR A 6 1.39 -15.92 -6.76
CA THR A 6 0.20 -15.23 -6.27
C THR A 6 0.54 -14.04 -5.37
N LYS A 7 1.53 -14.19 -4.46
CA LYS A 7 2.02 -13.08 -3.62
C LYS A 7 2.68 -11.99 -4.45
N LYS A 8 3.52 -12.37 -5.42
CA LYS A 8 4.16 -11.41 -6.33
C LYS A 8 3.14 -10.63 -7.15
N TYR A 9 2.11 -11.31 -7.67
CA TYR A 9 1.01 -10.66 -8.38
C TYR A 9 0.26 -9.69 -7.45
N SER A 10 -0.08 -10.11 -6.23
CA SER A 10 -0.79 -9.27 -5.26
C SER A 10 0.02 -8.03 -4.88
N TYR A 11 1.33 -8.18 -4.68
CA TYR A 11 2.25 -7.05 -4.45
C TYR A 11 2.26 -6.05 -5.61
N LEU A 12 2.39 -6.52 -6.85
CA LEU A 12 2.39 -5.63 -8.02
C LEU A 12 1.02 -4.97 -8.23
N LYS A 13 -0.06 -5.71 -7.97
CA LYS A 13 -1.43 -5.21 -8.06
C LYS A 13 -1.65 -4.05 -7.09
N ILE A 14 -1.28 -4.19 -5.81
CA ILE A 14 -1.50 -3.09 -4.86
C ILE A 14 -0.67 -1.85 -5.19
N ILE A 15 0.54 -2.00 -5.75
CA ILE A 15 1.35 -0.86 -6.18
C ILE A 15 0.66 -0.11 -7.32
N HIS A 16 0.11 -0.84 -8.29
CA HIS A 16 -0.64 -0.24 -9.38
C HIS A 16 -1.91 0.45 -8.87
N ASP A 17 -2.74 -0.28 -8.13
CA ASP A 17 -4.02 0.22 -7.63
C ASP A 17 -3.83 1.46 -6.74
N LEU A 18 -2.86 1.45 -5.83
CA LEU A 18 -2.56 2.61 -4.98
C LEU A 18 -2.01 3.79 -5.78
N SER A 19 -1.20 3.54 -6.81
CA SER A 19 -0.67 4.61 -7.68
C SER A 19 -1.80 5.32 -8.41
N GLU A 20 -2.78 4.56 -8.93
CA GLU A 20 -3.98 5.11 -9.56
C GLU A 20 -4.89 5.83 -8.55
N ASP A 21 -5.15 5.20 -7.40
CA ASP A 21 -6.07 5.73 -6.38
C ASP A 21 -5.56 7.03 -5.71
N ILE A 22 -4.25 7.10 -5.45
CA ILE A 22 -3.61 8.25 -4.76
C ILE A 22 -3.17 9.32 -5.77
N GLY A 23 -2.86 8.93 -7.01
CA GLY A 23 -2.37 9.83 -8.05
C GLY A 23 -0.87 10.18 -7.92
N ILE A 24 -0.07 9.25 -7.38
CA ILE A 24 1.41 9.35 -7.31
C ILE A 24 2.07 8.30 -8.21
N SER A 25 3.37 8.46 -8.49
CA SER A 25 4.05 7.51 -9.38
C SER A 25 4.10 6.09 -8.81
N THR A 26 4.20 5.09 -9.68
CA THR A 26 4.37 3.69 -9.26
C THR A 26 5.65 3.47 -8.45
N GLU A 27 6.69 4.27 -8.69
CA GLU A 27 7.97 4.20 -7.96
C GLU A 27 7.85 4.75 -6.53
N GLU A 28 7.16 5.87 -6.36
CA GLU A 28 6.83 6.40 -5.03
C GLU A 28 5.90 5.45 -4.28
N THR A 29 4.88 4.94 -4.97
CA THR A 29 3.94 3.96 -4.39
C THR A 29 4.65 2.69 -3.95
N LYS A 30 5.57 2.17 -4.77
CA LYS A 30 6.42 1.03 -4.41
C LYS A 30 7.19 1.30 -3.11
N SER A 31 7.79 2.48 -2.99
CA SER A 31 8.55 2.85 -1.79
C SER A 31 7.65 2.89 -0.53
N LEU A 32 6.40 3.34 -0.70
CA LEU A 32 5.37 3.39 0.35
C LEU A 32 4.94 1.98 0.79
N VAL A 33 4.65 1.11 -0.17
CA VAL A 33 4.30 -0.30 0.07
C VAL A 33 5.45 -1.05 0.72
N ASP A 34 6.68 -0.89 0.21
CA ASP A 34 7.88 -1.53 0.77
C ASP A 34 8.12 -1.08 2.22
N THR A 35 7.87 0.20 2.53
CA THR A 35 7.96 0.72 3.90
C THR A 35 6.92 0.08 4.81
N ALA A 36 5.65 -0.01 4.39
CA ALA A 36 4.61 -0.65 5.19
C ALA A 36 4.89 -2.16 5.41
N LEU A 37 5.39 -2.84 4.38
CA LEU A 37 5.80 -4.25 4.46
C LEU A 37 7.01 -4.47 5.38
N SER A 38 7.93 -3.50 5.49
CA SER A 38 9.07 -3.60 6.41
C SER A 38 8.66 -3.72 7.88
N SER A 39 7.43 -3.32 8.21
CA SER A 39 6.84 -3.41 9.55
C SER A 39 5.96 -4.66 9.76
N THR A 40 5.88 -5.55 8.76
CA THR A 40 4.96 -6.71 8.74
C THR A 40 5.73 -8.02 8.53
N ASP A 41 5.23 -9.15 9.06
CA ASP A 41 5.79 -10.47 8.72
C ASP A 41 5.45 -10.82 7.25
N PRO A 42 6.44 -10.98 6.35
CA PRO A 42 6.22 -11.27 4.93
C PRO A 42 5.50 -12.61 4.67
N ARG A 43 5.44 -13.50 5.67
CA ARG A 43 4.76 -14.80 5.56
C ARG A 43 3.24 -14.68 5.55
N ASP A 44 2.67 -13.67 6.19
CA ASP A 44 1.23 -13.57 6.46
C ASP A 44 0.62 -12.22 6.01
N VAL A 45 1.19 -11.62 4.97
CA VAL A 45 0.68 -10.36 4.41
C VAL A 45 -0.65 -10.59 3.70
N ASN A 46 -1.70 -9.93 4.18
CA ASN A 46 -2.93 -9.71 3.44
C ASN A 46 -2.85 -8.38 2.68
N TYR A 47 -2.66 -8.47 1.36
CA TYR A 47 -2.43 -7.30 0.51
C TYR A 47 -3.64 -6.37 0.39
N GLU A 48 -4.87 -6.89 0.49
CA GLU A 48 -6.08 -6.05 0.45
C GLU A 48 -6.22 -5.24 1.75
N GLN A 49 -5.94 -5.86 2.91
CA GLN A 49 -5.89 -5.14 4.19
C GLN A 49 -4.76 -4.10 4.21
N LEU A 50 -3.59 -4.45 3.71
CA LEU A 50 -2.47 -3.52 3.59
C LEU A 50 -2.81 -2.28 2.74
N LYS A 51 -3.55 -2.49 1.64
CA LYS A 51 -4.03 -1.38 0.80
C LYS A 51 -4.93 -0.44 1.60
N GLU A 52 -5.91 -0.97 2.33
CA GLU A 52 -6.82 -0.19 3.16
C GLU A 52 -6.10 0.58 4.26
N GLU A 53 -5.11 -0.03 4.92
CA GLU A 53 -4.30 0.61 5.96
C GLU A 53 -3.49 1.78 5.42
N ILE A 54 -2.85 1.61 4.24
CA ILE A 54 -2.11 2.68 3.57
C ILE A 54 -3.03 3.85 3.22
N ILE A 55 -4.18 3.58 2.61
CA ILE A 55 -5.16 4.63 2.26
C ILE A 55 -5.64 5.34 3.52
N THR A 56 -5.97 4.58 4.57
CA THR A 56 -6.43 5.14 5.85
C THR A 56 -5.36 6.05 6.47
N PHE A 57 -4.10 5.61 6.48
CA PHE A 57 -2.99 6.43 6.95
C PHE A 57 -2.88 7.74 6.16
N LEU A 58 -2.92 7.68 4.83
CA LEU A 58 -2.85 8.88 3.99
C LEU A 58 -4.04 9.81 4.21
N VAL A 59 -5.27 9.27 4.26
CA VAL A 59 -6.48 10.06 4.51
C VAL A 59 -6.41 10.74 5.87
N ILE A 60 -5.97 10.05 6.94
CA ILE A 60 -5.80 10.65 8.27
C ILE A 60 -4.75 11.77 8.23
N ASN A 61 -3.60 11.55 7.59
CA ASN A 61 -2.54 12.56 7.51
C ASN A 61 -2.99 13.78 6.70
N ILE A 62 -3.65 13.57 5.56
CA ILE A 62 -4.21 14.64 4.73
C ILE A 62 -5.30 15.38 5.49
N PHE A 63 -6.19 14.64 6.17
CA PHE A 63 -7.22 15.24 7.02
C PHE A 63 -6.59 16.08 8.13
N PHE A 64 -5.52 15.61 8.77
CA PHE A 64 -4.80 16.39 9.77
C PHE A 64 -4.17 17.68 9.19
N ILE A 65 -3.73 17.64 7.94
CA ILE A 65 -3.19 18.81 7.23
C ILE A 65 -4.31 19.80 6.86
N ILE A 66 -5.41 19.31 6.29
CA ILE A 66 -6.54 20.13 5.81
C ILE A 66 -7.35 20.68 6.99
N CYS A 67 -7.70 19.79 7.92
CA CYS A 67 -8.39 20.12 9.17
C CYS A 67 -7.42 20.56 10.24
N LYS A 68 -6.35 21.28 9.85
CA LYS A 68 -5.57 22.08 10.78
C LYS A 68 -6.51 22.97 11.61
N LEU A 69 -6.86 22.41 12.76
CA LEU A 69 -6.94 23.00 14.08
C LEU A 69 -5.58 23.62 14.44
#